data_AF-A0A074VRK4-F1
#
_entry.id   AF-A0A074VRK4-F1
#
_cell.length_a   1.000
_cell.length_b   1.000
_cell.length_c   1.000
_cell.angle_alpha   90.00
_cell.angle_beta   90.00
_cell.angle_gamma   90.00
#
_symmetry.space_group_name_H-M   'P 1'
#
loop_
_entity.id
_entity.type
_entity.pdbx_description
1 polymer ?
#
loop_
_entity_poly.entity_id
_entity_poly.type
_entity_poly.pdbx_seq_one_letter_code
_entity_poly.pdbx_strand_id
1 'polypeptide(L)'
;MTEAEKWGLPGLLAKIRSNDASSAFTMGVDINSLGLDLDSPESLFATFSTPFADNRSRPVIPEYTLPAGYTVTNVPALGSRMNAFSDETLFFIFYQNPRDVVQELAAGELYSRDWRWHKELQQWMMKDSQMAAPIRVSERSERGVYIFFDANNWRRERREFVLNYDHLDQRHGAAQPQATL
;
A
#
# COMPACT_ATOMS: atom_id res chain seq x y z
N MET A 1 19.29 37.50 -28.77
CA MET A 1 20.50 36.74 -28.38
C MET A 1 21.21 36.35 -29.66
N THR A 2 22.48 36.73 -29.80
CA THR A 2 23.30 36.38 -30.95
C THR A 2 23.70 34.90 -30.91
N GLU A 3 24.18 34.37 -32.03
CA GLU A 3 24.61 32.97 -32.11
C GLU A 3 25.78 32.65 -31.17
N ALA A 4 26.69 33.60 -30.96
CA ALA A 4 27.79 33.47 -30.01
C ALA A 4 27.31 33.51 -28.54
N GLU A 5 26.34 34.37 -28.23
CA GLU A 5 25.76 34.47 -26.87
C GLU A 5 25.03 33.20 -26.43
N LYS A 6 24.50 32.43 -27.39
CA LYS A 6 23.82 31.14 -27.14
C LYS A 6 24.72 30.11 -26.46
N TRP A 7 26.01 30.11 -26.78
CA TRP A 7 26.98 29.16 -26.26
C TRP A 7 27.81 29.74 -25.09
N GLY A 8 27.53 30.98 -24.69
CA GLY A 8 28.18 31.66 -23.56
C GLY A 8 27.31 31.69 -22.30
N LEU A 9 27.80 32.41 -21.28
CA LEU A 9 27.09 32.63 -20.02
C LEU A 9 25.65 33.18 -20.18
N PRO A 10 25.36 34.10 -21.12
CA PRO A 10 23.99 34.57 -21.33
C PRO A 10 23.04 33.45 -21.78
N GLY A 11 23.49 32.55 -22.66
CA GLY A 11 22.72 31.39 -23.10
C GLY A 11 22.49 30.36 -21.98
N LEU A 12 23.49 30.13 -21.12
CA LEU A 12 23.32 29.28 -19.94
C LEU A 12 22.31 29.87 -18.96
N LEU A 13 22.40 31.17 -18.66
CA LEU A 13 21.45 31.86 -17.78
C LEU A 13 20.03 31.85 -18.34
N ALA A 14 19.88 32.01 -19.66
CA ALA A 14 18.58 31.87 -20.32
C ALA A 14 18.00 30.46 -20.12
N LYS A 15 18.83 29.41 -20.20
CA LYS A 15 18.42 28.02 -19.96
C LYS A 15 18.10 27.70 -18.50
N ILE A 16 18.85 28.25 -17.55
CA ILE A 16 18.56 28.06 -16.11
C ILE A 16 17.22 28.73 -15.75
N ARG A 17 16.93 29.89 -16.36
CA ARG A 17 15.69 30.63 -16.11
C ARG A 17 14.48 30.06 -16.86
N SER A 18 14.70 29.29 -17.94
CA SER A 18 13.64 28.56 -18.59
C SER A 18 13.27 27.33 -17.77
N ASN A 19 12.11 27.37 -17.12
CA ASN A 19 11.53 26.23 -16.44
C ASN A 19 10.81 25.31 -17.44
N ASP A 20 11.56 24.77 -18.40
CA ASP A 20 11.06 23.85 -19.41
C ASP A 20 11.43 22.38 -19.09
N ALA A 21 10.94 21.43 -19.89
CA ALA A 21 11.26 20.02 -19.73
C ALA A 21 12.77 19.71 -19.89
N SER A 22 13.55 20.62 -20.49
CA SER A 22 15.00 20.49 -20.63
C SER A 22 15.79 21.03 -19.43
N SER A 23 15.08 21.61 -18.46
CA SER A 23 15.66 22.15 -17.23
C SER A 23 16.40 21.07 -16.43
N ALA A 24 15.94 19.81 -16.48
CA ALA A 24 16.63 18.67 -15.88
C ALA A 24 18.08 18.48 -16.40
N PHE A 25 18.38 18.82 -17.67
CA PHE A 25 19.73 18.75 -18.21
C PHE A 25 20.62 19.91 -17.76
N THR A 26 20.03 21.02 -17.31
CA THR A 26 20.76 22.24 -16.94
C THR A 26 20.91 22.39 -15.42
N MET A 27 19.83 22.13 -14.66
CA MET A 27 19.80 22.20 -13.21
C MET A 27 20.08 20.85 -12.52
N GLY A 28 19.98 19.76 -13.28
CA GLY A 28 20.11 18.40 -12.74
C GLY A 28 18.78 17.85 -12.21
N VAL A 29 18.84 16.60 -11.77
CA VAL A 29 17.75 15.89 -11.08
C VAL A 29 18.32 15.35 -9.78
N ASP A 30 17.57 15.46 -8.69
CA ASP A 30 17.93 14.81 -7.44
C ASP A 30 17.88 13.29 -7.61
N ILE A 31 19.04 12.64 -7.55
CA ILE A 31 19.17 11.20 -7.80
C ILE A 31 18.57 10.40 -6.64
N ASN A 32 18.51 10.96 -5.43
CA ASN A 32 17.85 10.32 -4.29
C ASN A 32 16.33 10.24 -4.48
N SER A 33 15.76 11.08 -5.36
CA SER A 33 14.35 10.99 -5.73
C SER A 33 14.04 9.81 -6.67
N LEU A 34 15.07 9.14 -7.21
CA LEU A 34 14.92 8.00 -8.13
C LEU A 34 14.73 6.66 -7.40
N GLY A 35 14.66 6.66 -6.06
CA GLY A 35 14.41 5.44 -5.30
C GLY A 35 15.59 4.47 -5.23
N LEU A 36 16.80 4.94 -5.53
CA LEU A 36 18.04 4.18 -5.39
C LEU A 36 18.73 4.54 -4.08
N ASP A 37 19.06 3.52 -3.28
CA ASP A 37 19.83 3.70 -2.05
C ASP A 37 21.33 3.82 -2.37
N LEU A 38 21.77 5.03 -2.73
CA LEU A 38 23.16 5.30 -3.09
C LEU A 38 24.13 5.25 -1.90
N ASP A 39 23.60 5.24 -0.67
CA ASP A 39 24.40 5.18 0.55
C ASP A 39 24.69 3.72 0.98
N SER A 40 24.09 2.74 0.29
CA SER A 40 24.33 1.33 0.59
C SER A 40 25.77 0.92 0.29
N PRO A 41 26.45 0.21 1.23
CA PRO A 41 27.76 -0.37 0.99
C PRO A 41 27.71 -1.60 0.06
N GLU A 42 26.52 -2.12 -0.24
CA GLU A 42 26.30 -3.29 -1.09
C GLU A 42 25.98 -2.91 -2.54
N SER A 43 26.08 -3.88 -3.45
CA SER A 43 25.85 -3.61 -4.87
C SER A 43 24.37 -3.48 -5.22
N LEU A 44 23.99 -2.37 -5.86
CA LEU A 44 22.60 -2.07 -6.20
C LEU A 44 22.04 -2.91 -7.37
N PHE A 45 22.89 -3.58 -8.18
CA PHE A 45 22.38 -4.33 -9.34
C PHE A 45 21.49 -5.51 -8.95
N ALA A 46 21.69 -6.09 -7.76
CA ALA A 46 20.93 -7.25 -7.30
C ALA A 46 19.45 -6.90 -7.02
N THR A 47 19.18 -5.66 -6.64
CA THR A 47 17.84 -5.14 -6.33
C THR A 47 17.30 -4.19 -7.41
N PHE A 48 18.06 -3.98 -8.49
CA PHE A 48 17.69 -3.10 -9.60
C PHE A 48 16.65 -3.76 -10.50
N SER A 49 15.41 -3.27 -10.47
CA SER A 49 14.28 -3.88 -11.18
C SER A 49 14.23 -3.49 -12.65
N THR A 50 13.92 -2.22 -12.90
CA THR A 50 13.88 -1.66 -14.25
C THR A 50 14.25 -0.19 -14.16
N PRO A 51 14.71 0.45 -15.25
CA PRO A 51 14.97 1.89 -15.28
C PRO A 51 13.75 2.78 -15.01
N PHE A 52 12.55 2.20 -15.02
CA PHE A 52 11.27 2.89 -14.80
C PHE A 52 10.56 2.42 -13.53
N ALA A 53 11.26 1.66 -12.69
CA ALA A 53 10.73 1.20 -11.41
C ALA A 53 10.56 2.39 -10.48
N ASP A 54 9.31 2.67 -10.09
CA ASP A 54 9.01 3.63 -9.04
C ASP A 54 9.17 2.95 -7.65
N ASN A 55 9.17 3.72 -6.56
CA ASN A 55 9.23 3.24 -5.17
C ASN A 55 8.08 2.28 -4.80
N ARG A 56 7.07 2.15 -5.65
CA ARG A 56 5.92 1.26 -5.50
C ARG A 56 6.10 -0.09 -6.19
N SER A 57 7.18 -0.28 -6.94
CA SER A 57 7.49 -1.53 -7.59
C SER A 57 7.87 -2.59 -6.54
N ARG A 58 7.50 -3.86 -6.80
CA ARG A 58 7.93 -4.95 -5.93
C ARG A 58 9.45 -5.02 -5.95
N PRO A 59 10.09 -5.28 -4.79
CA PRO A 59 11.54 -5.45 -4.76
C PRO A 59 11.93 -6.60 -5.69
N VAL A 60 13.05 -6.43 -6.41
CA VAL A 60 13.59 -7.51 -7.22
C VAL A 60 13.99 -8.64 -6.31
N ILE A 61 13.58 -9.84 -6.68
CA ILE A 61 14.03 -11.05 -6.04
C ILE A 61 15.24 -11.53 -6.87
N PRO A 62 16.46 -11.55 -6.30
CA PRO A 62 17.64 -12.06 -6.98
C PRO A 62 17.41 -13.50 -7.46
N GLU A 63 18.19 -13.94 -8.45
CA GLU A 63 18.11 -15.33 -8.90
C GLU A 63 18.56 -16.29 -7.78
N TYR A 64 17.75 -17.31 -7.49
CA TYR A 64 18.03 -18.32 -6.48
C TYR A 64 17.65 -19.71 -7.01
N THR A 65 18.36 -20.73 -6.54
CA THR A 65 18.02 -22.13 -6.83
C THR A 65 17.38 -22.77 -5.61
N LEU A 66 16.14 -23.25 -5.77
CA LEU A 66 15.46 -24.00 -4.73
C LEU A 66 15.81 -25.48 -4.84
N PRO A 67 16.18 -26.15 -3.73
CA PRO A 67 16.20 -27.60 -3.69
C PRO A 67 14.83 -28.19 -4.04
N ALA A 68 14.82 -29.33 -4.73
CA ALA A 68 13.59 -29.97 -5.21
C ALA A 68 12.56 -30.28 -4.09
N GLY A 69 13.03 -30.45 -2.84
CA GLY A 69 12.17 -30.69 -1.69
C GLY A 69 11.23 -29.54 -1.31
N TYR A 70 11.48 -28.32 -1.78
CA TYR A 70 10.59 -27.16 -1.54
C TYR A 70 9.46 -27.06 -2.57
N THR A 71 9.49 -27.83 -3.65
CA THR A 71 8.45 -27.81 -4.68
C THR A 71 7.34 -28.80 -4.32
N VAL A 72 6.26 -28.29 -3.74
CA VAL A 72 5.04 -29.08 -3.47
C VAL A 72 4.00 -28.78 -4.54
N THR A 73 3.62 -29.79 -5.33
CA THR A 73 2.67 -29.63 -6.45
C THR A 73 1.23 -29.94 -6.07
N ASN A 74 1.00 -30.67 -4.98
CA ASN A 74 -0.34 -31.11 -4.57
C ASN A 74 -0.98 -30.15 -3.55
N VAL A 75 -1.11 -28.87 -3.91
CA VAL A 75 -1.74 -27.85 -3.06
C VAL A 75 -3.08 -27.39 -3.66
N PRO A 76 -4.15 -27.28 -2.86
CA PRO A 76 -5.41 -26.69 -3.33
C PRO A 76 -5.23 -25.25 -3.78
N ALA A 77 -6.10 -24.79 -4.68
CA ALA A 77 -6.12 -23.40 -5.12
C ALA A 77 -6.33 -22.45 -3.92
N LEU A 78 -5.53 -21.38 -3.86
CA LEU A 78 -5.52 -20.42 -2.74
C LEU A 78 -6.92 -19.91 -2.38
N GLY A 79 -7.74 -19.56 -3.38
CA GLY A 79 -9.10 -19.07 -3.19
C GLY A 79 -10.03 -20.04 -2.47
N SER A 80 -9.81 -21.36 -2.56
CA SER A 80 -10.65 -22.37 -1.90
C SER A 80 -10.37 -22.53 -0.40
N ARG A 81 -9.32 -21.88 0.12
CA ARG A 81 -8.83 -22.06 1.49
C ARG A 81 -8.73 -20.74 2.28
N MET A 82 -9.30 -19.65 1.77
CA MET A 82 -9.18 -18.32 2.38
C MET A 82 -9.72 -18.30 3.82
N ASN A 83 -10.84 -18.99 4.07
CA ASN A 83 -11.44 -19.14 5.39
C ASN A 83 -10.53 -19.85 6.41
N ALA A 84 -9.57 -20.67 5.96
CA ALA A 84 -8.65 -21.42 6.83
C ALA A 84 -7.41 -20.62 7.23
N PHE A 85 -7.14 -19.49 6.59
CA PHE A 85 -5.97 -18.65 6.89
C PHE A 85 -6.18 -17.81 8.15
N SER A 86 -5.09 -17.46 8.85
CA SER A 86 -5.15 -16.48 9.94
C SER A 86 -5.37 -15.07 9.39
N ASP A 87 -5.82 -14.15 10.24
CA ASP A 87 -6.01 -12.74 9.83
C ASP A 87 -4.71 -12.14 9.30
N GLU A 88 -3.56 -12.48 9.90
CA GLU A 88 -2.24 -12.01 9.46
C GLU A 88 -1.91 -12.48 8.04
N THR A 89 -2.21 -13.73 7.71
CA THR A 89 -2.03 -14.24 6.35
C THR A 89 -2.99 -13.55 5.37
N LEU A 90 -4.22 -13.26 5.78
CA LEU A 90 -5.17 -12.50 4.94
C LEU A 90 -4.68 -11.06 4.71
N PHE A 91 -4.14 -10.39 5.72
CA PHE A 91 -3.50 -9.08 5.56
C PHE A 91 -2.32 -9.16 4.59
N PHE A 92 -1.49 -10.20 4.70
CA PHE A 92 -0.37 -10.40 3.79
C PHE A 92 -0.84 -10.52 2.34
N ILE A 93 -1.84 -11.36 2.09
CA ILE A 93 -2.41 -11.51 0.74
C ILE A 93 -2.98 -10.19 0.23
N PHE A 94 -3.70 -9.45 1.08
CA PHE A 94 -4.35 -8.18 0.72
C PHE A 94 -3.35 -7.08 0.37
N TYR A 95 -2.29 -6.90 1.16
CA TYR A 95 -1.28 -5.86 0.92
C TYR A 95 -0.28 -6.23 -0.17
N GLN A 96 0.03 -7.52 -0.33
CA GLN A 96 1.02 -7.95 -1.32
C GLN A 96 0.46 -7.95 -2.74
N ASN A 97 -0.83 -8.23 -2.96
CA ASN A 97 -1.42 -8.42 -4.30
C ASN A 97 -2.43 -7.34 -4.69
N PRO A 98 -2.03 -6.06 -4.80
CA PRO A 98 -2.96 -5.01 -5.17
C PRO A 98 -3.52 -5.23 -6.59
N ARG A 99 -4.83 -5.00 -6.75
CA ARG A 99 -5.55 -5.13 -8.04
C ARG A 99 -5.65 -6.56 -8.57
N ASP A 100 -5.54 -7.55 -7.70
CA ASP A 100 -5.74 -8.96 -8.02
C ASP A 100 -7.03 -9.49 -7.39
N VAL A 101 -7.62 -10.54 -7.97
CA VAL A 101 -8.80 -11.24 -7.45
C VAL A 101 -8.54 -11.79 -6.04
N VAL A 102 -7.30 -12.21 -5.75
CA VAL A 102 -6.96 -12.72 -4.41
C VAL A 102 -7.03 -11.65 -3.31
N GLN A 103 -6.87 -10.37 -3.65
CA GLN A 103 -7.07 -9.26 -2.72
C GLN A 103 -8.54 -9.12 -2.32
N GLU A 104 -9.45 -9.23 -3.30
CA GLU A 104 -10.90 -9.18 -3.07
C GLU A 104 -11.36 -10.36 -2.21
N LEU A 105 -10.86 -11.57 -2.49
CA LEU A 105 -11.16 -12.75 -1.68
C LEU A 105 -10.67 -12.61 -0.24
N ALA A 106 -9.46 -12.07 -0.03
CA ALA A 106 -8.93 -11.82 1.31
C ALA A 106 -9.74 -10.73 2.05
N ALA A 107 -10.14 -9.65 1.34
CA ALA A 107 -11.02 -8.64 1.89
C ALA A 107 -12.37 -9.25 2.32
N GLY A 108 -13.02 -10.05 1.48
CA GLY A 108 -14.29 -10.70 1.81
C GLY A 108 -14.21 -11.53 3.10
N GLU A 109 -13.14 -12.30 3.29
CA GLU A 109 -12.92 -13.05 4.53
C GLU A 109 -12.56 -12.17 5.73
N LEU A 110 -11.83 -11.07 5.55
CA LEU A 110 -11.60 -10.11 6.63
C LEU A 110 -12.92 -9.47 7.08
N TYR A 111 -13.80 -9.12 6.16
CA TYR A 111 -15.13 -8.60 6.47
C TYR A 111 -16.01 -9.60 7.22
N SER A 112 -15.95 -10.89 6.87
CA SER A 112 -16.66 -11.97 7.57
C SER A 112 -16.19 -12.12 9.03
N ARG A 113 -14.97 -11.67 9.34
CA ARG A 113 -14.34 -11.66 10.68
C ARG A 113 -14.41 -10.30 11.38
N ASP A 114 -15.37 -9.46 10.99
CA ASP A 114 -15.60 -8.13 11.56
C ASP A 114 -14.48 -7.10 11.39
N TRP A 115 -13.53 -7.36 10.51
CA TRP A 115 -12.63 -6.32 10.04
C TRP A 115 -13.36 -5.39 9.07
N ARG A 116 -13.04 -4.11 9.13
CA ARG A 116 -13.58 -3.06 8.27
C ARG A 116 -12.44 -2.24 7.70
N TRP A 117 -12.53 -1.92 6.42
CA TRP A 117 -11.54 -1.09 5.75
C TRP A 117 -11.85 0.39 5.93
N HIS A 118 -10.88 1.15 6.46
CA HIS A 118 -10.97 2.60 6.57
C HIS A 118 -10.31 3.24 5.34
N LYS A 119 -11.12 3.88 4.47
CA LYS A 119 -10.69 4.35 3.14
C LYS A 119 -9.60 5.43 3.19
N GLU A 120 -9.68 6.35 4.15
CA GLU A 120 -8.73 7.47 4.23
C GLU A 120 -7.38 7.02 4.81
N LEU A 121 -7.40 6.32 5.95
CA LEU A 121 -6.21 5.76 6.58
C LEU A 121 -5.60 4.59 5.81
N GLN A 122 -6.37 3.95 4.92
CA GLN A 122 -5.98 2.75 4.19
C GLN A 122 -5.53 1.62 5.14
N GLN A 123 -6.30 1.43 6.21
CA GLN A 123 -6.01 0.46 7.27
C GLN A 123 -7.25 -0.38 7.59
N TRP A 124 -6.99 -1.65 7.93
CA TRP A 124 -7.99 -2.53 8.49
C TRP A 124 -8.16 -2.25 9.97
N MET A 125 -9.41 -2.16 10.41
CA MET A 125 -9.78 -1.96 11.81
C MET A 125 -10.92 -2.86 12.25
N MET A 126 -10.99 -3.15 13.54
CA MET A 126 -12.12 -3.86 14.15
C MET A 126 -12.43 -3.30 15.54
N LYS A 127 -13.64 -3.54 16.04
CA LYS A 127 -14.02 -3.19 17.41
C LYS A 127 -13.27 -4.10 18.39
N ASP A 128 -12.69 -3.52 19.44
CA ASP A 128 -12.08 -4.33 20.50
C ASP A 128 -13.19 -4.92 21.39
N SER A 129 -13.41 -6.23 21.31
CA SER A 129 -14.43 -6.92 22.10
C SER A 129 -14.13 -6.94 23.61
N GLN A 130 -12.89 -6.62 24.01
CA GLN A 130 -12.48 -6.56 25.42
C GLN A 130 -12.74 -5.19 26.05
N MET A 131 -13.03 -4.17 25.25
CA MET A 131 -13.25 -2.80 25.69
C MET A 131 -14.74 -2.46 25.72
N ALA A 132 -15.08 -1.37 26.41
CA ALA A 132 -16.44 -0.85 26.40
C ALA A 132 -16.89 -0.53 24.96
N ALA A 133 -18.17 -0.76 24.68
CA ALA A 133 -18.76 -0.45 23.40
C ALA A 133 -18.56 1.04 23.04
N PRO A 134 -18.30 1.37 21.76
CA PRO A 134 -18.13 2.76 21.34
C PRO A 134 -19.34 3.63 21.71
N ILE A 135 -19.06 4.85 22.16
CA ILE A 135 -20.07 5.86 22.49
C ILE A 135 -20.40 6.62 21.21
N ARG A 136 -21.69 6.65 20.85
CA ARG A 136 -22.16 7.43 19.69
C ARG A 136 -21.99 8.92 19.98
N VAL A 137 -21.17 9.61 19.18
CA VAL A 137 -20.92 11.05 19.29
C VAL A 137 -21.90 11.83 18.42
N SER A 138 -22.23 11.30 17.24
CA SER A 138 -23.23 11.87 16.33
C SER A 138 -24.00 10.76 15.61
N GLU A 139 -24.98 11.11 14.77
CA GLU A 139 -25.69 10.10 13.99
C GLU A 139 -24.76 9.25 13.11
N ARG A 140 -23.64 9.84 12.65
CA ARG A 140 -22.69 9.23 11.72
C ARG A 140 -21.34 8.88 12.33
N SER A 141 -21.13 9.17 13.61
CA SER A 141 -19.85 8.95 14.26
C SER A 141 -19.96 8.32 15.64
N GLU A 142 -19.00 7.46 15.94
CA GLU A 142 -18.84 6.80 17.23
C GLU A 142 -17.39 6.92 17.71
N ARG A 143 -17.20 7.07 19.02
CA ARG A 143 -15.90 7.15 19.67
C ARG A 143 -15.70 5.93 20.54
N GLY A 144 -14.59 5.25 20.37
CA GLY A 144 -14.28 4.04 21.13
C GLY A 144 -12.84 3.62 20.97
N VAL A 145 -12.50 2.47 21.53
CA VAL A 145 -11.20 1.84 21.36
C VAL A 145 -11.32 0.77 20.28
N TYR A 146 -10.46 0.87 19.28
CA TYR A 146 -10.43 -0.05 18.13
C TYR A 146 -9.04 -0.67 18.01
N ILE A 147 -9.02 -1.83 17.37
CA ILE A 147 -7.78 -2.49 16.97
C ILE A 147 -7.55 -2.19 15.50
N PHE A 148 -6.42 -1.56 15.19
CA PHE A 148 -5.94 -1.34 13.83
C PHE A 148 -4.83 -2.35 13.51
N PHE A 149 -4.74 -2.76 12.26
CA PHE A 149 -3.56 -3.48 11.77
C PHE A 149 -2.59 -2.49 11.11
N ASP A 150 -1.40 -2.36 11.70
CA ASP A 150 -0.30 -1.57 11.13
C ASP A 150 0.54 -2.46 10.20
N ALA A 151 0.37 -2.25 8.89
CA ALA A 151 1.09 -2.99 7.86
C ALA A 151 2.59 -2.67 7.82
N ASN A 152 3.02 -1.50 8.29
CA ASN A 152 4.44 -1.11 8.27
C ASN A 152 5.23 -1.83 9.38
N ASN A 153 4.63 -1.93 10.58
CA ASN A 153 5.23 -2.60 11.73
C ASN A 153 4.74 -4.04 11.93
N TRP A 154 3.89 -4.53 11.02
CA TRP A 154 3.28 -5.85 11.03
C TRP A 154 2.68 -6.25 12.39
N ARG A 155 1.87 -5.36 12.98
CA ARG A 155 1.30 -5.56 14.33
C ARG A 155 -0.09 -4.98 14.49
N ARG A 156 -0.80 -5.51 15.49
CA ARG A 156 -2.10 -4.98 15.93
C ARG A 156 -1.88 -3.87 16.95
N GLU A 157 -2.54 -2.74 16.76
CA GLU A 157 -2.45 -1.59 17.65
C GLU A 157 -3.82 -1.17 18.16
N ARG A 158 -3.94 -1.02 19.48
CA ARG A 158 -5.13 -0.47 20.11
C ARG A 158 -5.06 1.05 20.12
N ARG A 159 -6.10 1.71 19.63
CA ARG A 159 -6.17 3.18 19.54
C ARG A 159 -7.56 3.65 19.95
N GLU A 160 -7.62 4.71 20.77
CA GLU A 160 -8.87 5.47 20.92
C GLU A 160 -9.09 6.27 19.64
N PHE A 161 -10.26 6.14 19.03
CA PHE A 161 -10.55 6.72 17.73
C PHE A 161 -11.99 7.17 17.65
N VAL A 162 -12.22 8.28 16.93
CA VAL A 162 -13.54 8.75 16.55
C VAL A 162 -13.79 8.32 15.11
N LEU A 163 -14.57 7.26 14.96
CA LEU A 163 -14.90 6.68 13.67
C LEU A 163 -16.06 7.43 13.03
N ASN A 164 -15.85 7.91 11.81
CA ASN A 164 -16.93 8.36 10.93
C ASN A 164 -17.31 7.20 9.99
N TYR A 165 -18.59 6.81 9.98
CA TYR A 165 -19.06 5.70 9.13
C TYR A 165 -18.89 5.99 7.63
N ASP A 166 -18.86 7.26 7.22
CA ASP A 166 -18.66 7.64 5.82
C ASP A 166 -17.24 7.28 5.33
N HIS A 167 -16.28 7.10 6.24
CA HIS A 167 -14.89 6.76 5.92
C HIS A 167 -14.67 5.24 5.82
N LEU A 168 -15.64 4.42 6.23
CA LEU A 168 -15.59 2.98 6.03
C LEU A 168 -15.96 2.61 4.60
N ASP A 169 -15.35 1.54 4.10
CA ASP A 169 -15.79 0.91 2.86
C ASP A 169 -17.02 0.03 3.11
N GLN A 170 -18.05 0.27 2.29
CA GLN A 170 -19.39 -0.33 2.39
C GLN A 170 -19.58 -1.52 1.46
N ARG A 171 -18.60 -1.81 0.58
CA ARG A 171 -18.74 -2.85 -0.47
C ARG A 171 -19.05 -4.25 0.07
N HIS A 172 -18.55 -4.56 1.26
CA HIS A 172 -18.79 -5.85 1.93
C HIS A 172 -19.71 -5.72 3.15
N GLY A 173 -20.47 -4.62 3.25
CA GLY A 173 -21.51 -4.50 4.26
C GLY A 173 -22.58 -5.56 4.06
N ALA A 174 -23.09 -6.14 5.16
CA ALA A 174 -24.24 -7.03 5.10
C ALA A 174 -25.35 -6.39 4.27
N ALA A 175 -25.88 -7.13 3.29
CA ALA A 175 -27.10 -6.74 2.59
C ALA A 175 -28.13 -6.33 3.66
N GLN A 176 -28.59 -5.08 3.60
CA GLN A 176 -29.72 -4.66 4.43
C GLN A 176 -30.85 -5.68 4.18
N PRO A 177 -31.49 -6.22 5.22
CA PRO A 177 -32.63 -7.09 5.03
C PRO A 177 -33.67 -6.31 4.22
N GLN A 178 -33.92 -6.76 2.99
CA GLN A 178 -34.99 -6.21 2.17
C GLN A 178 -36.28 -6.35 2.97
N ALA A 179 -36.88 -5.22 3.33
CA ALA A 179 -38.23 -5.18 3.88
C ALA A 179 -39.13 -5.85 2.86
N THR A 180 -39.61 -7.05 3.20
CA THR A 180 -40.66 -7.73 2.45
C THR A 180 -41.94 -6.94 2.70
N LEU A 181 -42.55 -6.46 1.62
CA LEU A 181 -43.89 -5.86 1.61
C LEU A 181 -44.95 -6.88 2.06
#